data_AF-A0A1L9V1U3-F1
#
_entry.id   AF-A0A1L9V1U3-F1
#
_cell.length_a   1.000
_cell.length_b   1.000
_cell.length_c   1.000
_cell.angle_alpha   90.00
_cell.angle_beta   90.00
_cell.angle_gamma   90.00
#
_symmetry.space_group_name_H-M   'P 1'
#
loop_
_entity.id
_entity.type
_entity.pdbx_description
1 polymer ?
#
loop_
_entity_poly.entity_id
_entity_poly.type
_entity_poly.pdbx_seq_one_letter_code
_entity_poly.pdbx_strand_id
1 'polypeptide(L)'
;MRHPSQELIQYLVETLGDNINGQGGPYEYPLLAACAFGYDEQLRYLLEKGADPNVEDAAGHRILHLACSLPVTKALDILLSFSLKLTEDGGDPPTDIMGKTPVHYAASIGDWDLFHRVASLYHERELSRADKGGWTPVYWALMNPQANPRVIRYLIEHGSADIWARFHTRYQEWSPLKLGRFVGVSEEVLGLLSPASHERSVKMSGKKKRWVDGFHQSRKGFDRGNRITCDSCRLFVIGIYYECKYCYDYDLCFRCYSSLPDSHPTHGSDEDWNEVGPEFADNGEEDPAAASEALVPNESGGNVYHVGQDDMGGSYDHDETEESGDISDDIDDDDDDDDDEVDDDNDDNDNDGDNEV
;
A
#
# COMPACT_ATOMS: atom_id res chain seq x y z
N MET A 1 -26.64 1.35 -7.54
CA MET A 1 -26.72 -0.12 -7.73
C MET A 1 -27.87 -0.66 -6.89
N ARG A 2 -28.52 -1.75 -7.32
CA ARG A 2 -29.55 -2.43 -6.52
C ARG A 2 -28.85 -3.34 -5.50
N HIS A 3 -29.25 -3.24 -4.23
CA HIS A 3 -28.84 -4.15 -3.18
C HIS A 3 -29.21 -5.58 -3.60
N PRO A 4 -28.25 -6.53 -3.68
CA PRO A 4 -28.59 -7.91 -3.98
C PRO A 4 -29.48 -8.44 -2.86
N SER A 5 -30.63 -9.03 -3.19
CA SER A 5 -31.50 -9.60 -2.16
C SER A 5 -30.87 -10.88 -1.61
N GLN A 6 -31.01 -11.11 -0.32
CA GLN A 6 -30.49 -12.29 0.34
C GLN A 6 -31.04 -13.57 -0.31
N GLU A 7 -32.32 -13.54 -0.70
CA GLU A 7 -33.01 -14.63 -1.37
C GLU A 7 -32.43 -14.95 -2.75
N LEU A 8 -31.95 -13.92 -3.47
CA LEU A 8 -31.33 -14.12 -4.78
C LEU A 8 -30.00 -14.84 -4.61
N ILE A 9 -29.14 -14.38 -3.69
CA ILE A 9 -27.86 -15.04 -3.43
C ILE A 9 -28.07 -16.49 -2.98
N GLN A 10 -29.03 -16.73 -2.08
CA GLN A 10 -29.40 -18.07 -1.64
C GLN A 10 -29.87 -18.96 -2.80
N TYR A 11 -30.72 -18.45 -3.69
CA TYR A 11 -31.18 -19.20 -4.85
C TYR A 11 -30.02 -19.59 -5.78
N LEU A 12 -29.11 -18.64 -6.08
CA LEU A 12 -27.94 -18.90 -6.93
C LEU A 12 -27.03 -19.97 -6.32
N VAL A 13 -26.72 -19.86 -5.02
CA VAL A 13 -25.79 -20.78 -4.35
C VAL A 13 -26.43 -22.14 -4.07
N GLU A 14 -27.64 -22.18 -3.53
CA GLU A 14 -28.25 -23.41 -3.01
C GLU A 14 -29.10 -24.15 -4.05
N THR A 15 -29.71 -23.43 -5.01
CA THR A 15 -30.58 -24.05 -6.02
C THR A 15 -29.87 -24.25 -7.34
N LEU A 16 -29.12 -23.24 -7.83
CA LEU A 16 -28.39 -23.36 -9.09
C LEU A 16 -27.00 -23.98 -8.92
N GLY A 17 -26.45 -23.96 -7.70
CA GLY A 17 -25.11 -24.50 -7.44
C GLY A 17 -24.00 -23.64 -8.01
N ASP A 18 -24.24 -22.33 -8.16
CA ASP A 18 -23.24 -21.40 -8.68
C ASP A 18 -22.00 -21.38 -7.77
N ASN A 19 -20.82 -21.23 -8.38
CA ASN A 19 -19.56 -21.16 -7.64
C ASN A 19 -19.53 -19.91 -6.76
N ILE A 20 -19.48 -20.10 -5.43
CA ILE A 20 -19.41 -19.02 -4.43
C ILE A 20 -18.19 -18.11 -4.60
N ASN A 21 -17.11 -18.63 -5.20
CA ASN A 21 -15.87 -17.93 -5.52
C ASN A 21 -15.77 -17.62 -7.04
N GLY A 22 -16.90 -17.65 -7.76
CA GLY A 22 -16.93 -17.37 -9.20
C GLY A 22 -16.52 -15.93 -9.49
N GLN A 23 -15.52 -15.76 -10.38
CA GLN A 23 -14.99 -14.44 -10.68
C GLN A 23 -15.92 -13.66 -11.62
N GLY A 24 -16.23 -12.40 -11.30
CA GLY A 24 -17.05 -11.53 -12.14
C GLY A 24 -17.23 -10.11 -11.62
N GLY A 25 -17.47 -9.18 -12.55
CA GLY A 25 -17.73 -7.78 -12.24
C GLY A 25 -16.49 -7.00 -11.75
N PRO A 26 -16.66 -5.73 -11.34
CA PRO A 26 -15.56 -4.83 -11.02
C PRO A 26 -14.81 -5.14 -9.72
N TYR A 27 -15.37 -5.99 -8.85
CA TYR A 27 -14.74 -6.42 -7.58
C TYR A 27 -14.24 -7.86 -7.66
N GLU A 28 -14.39 -8.49 -8.82
CA GLU A 28 -13.98 -9.86 -9.14
C GLU A 28 -14.64 -10.97 -8.34
N TYR A 29 -14.90 -10.83 -7.04
CA TYR A 29 -15.49 -11.88 -6.22
C TYR A 29 -16.75 -11.38 -5.50
N PRO A 30 -17.81 -12.21 -5.40
CA PRO A 30 -19.02 -11.84 -4.67
C PRO A 30 -18.73 -11.39 -3.22
N LEU A 31 -17.75 -12.04 -2.59
CA LEU A 31 -17.31 -11.74 -1.22
C LEU A 31 -16.72 -10.31 -1.11
N LEU A 32 -15.83 -9.94 -2.02
CA LEU A 32 -15.24 -8.60 -2.07
C LEU A 32 -16.29 -7.53 -2.39
N ALA A 33 -17.20 -7.81 -3.32
CA ALA A 33 -18.30 -6.92 -3.65
C ALA A 33 -19.22 -6.67 -2.44
N ALA A 34 -19.64 -7.73 -1.73
CA ALA A 34 -20.49 -7.61 -0.55
C ALA A 34 -19.81 -6.76 0.54
N CYS A 35 -18.51 -6.95 0.75
CA CYS A 35 -17.73 -6.12 1.65
C CYS A 35 -17.69 -4.65 1.19
N ALA A 36 -17.29 -4.39 -0.06
CA ALA A 36 -17.11 -3.05 -0.61
C ALA A 36 -18.39 -2.18 -0.54
N PHE A 37 -19.57 -2.79 -0.64
CA PHE A 37 -20.85 -2.11 -0.55
C PHE A 37 -21.47 -2.09 0.85
N GLY A 38 -20.83 -2.70 1.86
CA GLY A 38 -21.36 -2.79 3.22
C GLY A 38 -22.60 -3.68 3.34
N TYR A 39 -22.70 -4.70 2.50
CA TYR A 39 -23.80 -5.68 2.51
C TYR A 39 -23.53 -6.74 3.57
N ASP A 40 -23.61 -6.34 4.84
CA ASP A 40 -23.24 -7.13 6.02
C ASP A 40 -23.91 -8.52 6.08
N GLU A 41 -25.19 -8.62 5.73
CA GLU A 41 -25.94 -9.88 5.74
C GLU A 41 -25.46 -10.83 4.64
N GLN A 42 -25.22 -10.29 3.45
CA GLN A 42 -24.73 -11.03 2.29
C GLN A 42 -23.28 -11.47 2.53
N LEU A 43 -22.46 -10.58 3.10
CA LEU A 43 -21.09 -10.88 3.48
C LEU A 43 -21.04 -12.06 4.46
N ARG A 44 -21.85 -12.02 5.53
CA ARG A 44 -21.95 -13.11 6.49
C ARG A 44 -22.36 -14.42 5.82
N TYR A 45 -23.39 -14.38 4.98
CA TYR A 45 -23.88 -15.56 4.29
C TYR A 45 -22.83 -16.18 3.35
N LEU A 46 -22.09 -15.36 2.60
CA LEU A 46 -21.03 -15.85 1.72
C LEU A 46 -19.91 -16.54 2.51
N LEU A 47 -19.55 -16.01 3.69
CA LEU A 47 -18.57 -16.66 4.58
C LEU A 47 -19.11 -17.98 5.17
N GLU A 48 -20.38 -18.05 5.58
CA GLU A 48 -21.05 -19.32 5.96
C GLU A 48 -21.07 -20.32 4.79
N LYS A 49 -21.13 -19.78 3.57
CA LYS A 49 -20.89 -20.34 2.23
C LYS A 49 -19.57 -21.08 2.02
N GLY A 50 -18.55 -20.77 2.82
CA GLY A 50 -17.18 -21.15 2.51
C GLY A 50 -16.58 -20.32 1.37
N ALA A 51 -17.05 -19.07 1.16
CA ALA A 51 -16.32 -18.12 0.32
C ALA A 51 -14.89 -17.91 0.86
N ASP A 52 -13.91 -17.89 -0.02
CA ASP A 52 -12.50 -17.76 0.36
C ASP A 52 -12.18 -16.30 0.69
N PRO A 53 -11.77 -15.97 1.94
CA PRO A 53 -11.43 -14.61 2.32
C PRO A 53 -10.08 -14.11 1.76
N ASN A 54 -9.27 -15.00 1.17
CA ASN A 54 -7.94 -14.68 0.65
C ASN A 54 -7.93 -14.28 -0.82
N VAL A 55 -9.10 -14.25 -1.47
CA VAL A 55 -9.22 -13.75 -2.84
C VAL A 55 -8.81 -12.28 -2.92
N GLU A 56 -8.25 -11.90 -4.06
CA GLU A 56 -7.72 -10.56 -4.34
C GLU A 56 -8.39 -10.02 -5.60
N ASP A 57 -8.75 -8.73 -5.61
CA ASP A 57 -9.14 -8.04 -6.85
C ASP A 57 -7.92 -7.68 -7.71
N ALA A 58 -8.13 -7.09 -8.90
CA ALA A 58 -7.06 -6.62 -9.79
C ALA A 58 -6.06 -5.65 -9.14
N ALA A 59 -6.42 -5.00 -8.03
CA ALA A 59 -5.55 -4.12 -7.28
C ALA A 59 -4.90 -4.80 -6.07
N GLY A 60 -5.05 -6.13 -5.93
CA GLY A 60 -4.49 -6.90 -4.81
C GLY A 60 -5.27 -6.71 -3.51
N HIS A 61 -6.46 -6.12 -3.54
CA HIS A 61 -7.24 -5.94 -2.32
C HIS A 61 -7.88 -7.26 -1.91
N ARG A 62 -7.39 -7.82 -0.81
CA ARG A 62 -8.15 -8.78 0.02
C ARG A 62 -9.30 -8.11 0.78
N ILE A 63 -10.22 -8.93 1.27
CA ILE A 63 -11.41 -8.46 1.99
C ILE A 63 -11.09 -7.54 3.18
N LEU A 64 -9.98 -7.79 3.89
CA LEU A 64 -9.61 -6.96 5.03
C LEU A 64 -9.24 -5.53 4.63
N HIS A 65 -8.62 -5.30 3.45
CA HIS A 65 -8.37 -3.96 2.93
C HIS A 65 -9.69 -3.21 2.73
N LEU A 66 -10.67 -3.87 2.10
CA LEU A 66 -11.99 -3.30 1.84
C LEU A 66 -12.73 -2.98 3.14
N ALA A 67 -12.73 -3.89 4.11
CA ALA A 67 -13.33 -3.65 5.42
C ALA A 67 -12.71 -2.45 6.15
N CYS A 68 -11.41 -2.22 5.98
CA CYS A 68 -10.69 -1.07 6.56
C CYS A 68 -10.96 0.25 5.83
N SER A 69 -11.60 0.22 4.66
CA SER A 69 -11.98 1.43 3.91
C SER A 69 -13.40 1.93 4.23
N LEU A 70 -14.14 1.25 5.13
CA LEU A 70 -15.57 1.44 5.33
C LEU A 70 -15.92 1.70 6.81
N PRO A 71 -15.84 2.95 7.30
CA PRO A 71 -16.02 3.28 8.72
C PRO A 71 -17.41 2.96 9.32
N VAL A 72 -18.45 2.77 8.48
CA VAL A 72 -19.84 2.62 8.95
C VAL A 72 -20.32 1.15 8.90
N THR A 73 -19.48 0.22 8.48
CA THR A 73 -19.90 -1.18 8.24
C THR A 73 -19.50 -2.12 9.37
N LYS A 74 -20.23 -3.23 9.53
CA LYS A 74 -19.84 -4.30 10.46
C LYS A 74 -18.89 -5.31 9.81
N ALA A 75 -18.36 -5.00 8.62
CA ALA A 75 -17.53 -5.92 7.86
C ALA A 75 -16.35 -6.47 8.67
N LEU A 76 -15.61 -5.61 9.39
CA LEU A 76 -14.52 -6.06 10.25
C LEU A 76 -15.00 -6.98 11.37
N ASP A 77 -16.09 -6.64 12.06
CA ASP A 77 -16.66 -7.48 13.12
C ASP A 77 -17.14 -8.83 12.59
N ILE A 78 -17.70 -8.86 11.39
CA ILE A 78 -18.07 -10.09 10.69
C ILE A 78 -16.81 -10.92 10.45
N LEU A 79 -15.79 -10.37 9.79
CA LEU A 79 -14.55 -11.09 9.49
C LEU A 79 -13.88 -11.68 10.73
N LEU A 80 -13.79 -10.90 11.81
CA LEU A 80 -13.24 -11.36 13.09
C LEU A 80 -14.07 -12.47 13.73
N SER A 81 -15.40 -12.47 13.54
CA SER A 81 -16.28 -13.52 14.07
C SER A 81 -16.09 -14.89 13.40
N PHE A 82 -15.53 -14.93 12.19
CA PHE A 82 -15.26 -16.19 11.46
C PHE A 82 -13.88 -16.78 11.75
N SER A 83 -13.09 -16.20 12.67
CA SER A 83 -11.73 -16.66 13.01
C SER A 83 -10.85 -16.86 11.76
N LEU A 84 -11.05 -16.02 10.75
CA LEU A 84 -10.37 -16.12 9.46
C LEU A 84 -8.88 -15.85 9.65
N LYS A 85 -8.05 -16.55 8.87
CA LYS A 85 -6.65 -16.18 8.72
C LYS A 85 -6.59 -14.95 7.82
N LEU A 86 -6.51 -13.77 8.42
CA LEU A 86 -6.48 -12.47 7.72
C LEU A 86 -5.05 -11.92 7.56
N THR A 87 -4.05 -12.74 7.84
CA THR A 87 -2.63 -12.41 7.81
C THR A 87 -1.91 -13.39 6.89
N GLU A 88 -0.76 -12.98 6.37
CA GLU A 88 0.16 -13.89 5.70
C GLU A 88 0.79 -14.87 6.70
N ASP A 89 1.55 -15.82 6.17
CA ASP A 89 2.41 -16.68 6.96
C ASP A 89 3.39 -15.85 7.79
N GLY A 90 3.47 -16.14 9.09
CA GLY A 90 4.28 -15.35 10.04
C GLY A 90 3.54 -14.20 10.72
N GLY A 91 2.27 -13.96 10.38
CA GLY A 91 1.42 -12.95 11.03
C GLY A 91 1.55 -11.54 10.43
N ASP A 92 2.19 -11.43 9.27
CA ASP A 92 2.33 -10.16 8.57
C ASP A 92 1.00 -9.72 7.93
N PRO A 93 0.73 -8.41 7.82
CA PRO A 93 -0.43 -7.93 7.09
C PRO A 93 -0.32 -8.26 5.59
N PRO A 94 -1.43 -8.63 4.93
CA PRO A 94 -1.46 -8.72 3.47
C PRO A 94 -1.21 -7.32 2.87
N THR A 95 -0.74 -7.28 1.62
CA THR A 95 -0.49 -6.02 0.91
C THR A 95 -1.18 -5.99 -0.45
N ASP A 96 -1.71 -4.83 -0.82
CA ASP A 96 -2.19 -4.56 -2.18
C ASP A 96 -1.03 -4.41 -3.19
N ILE A 97 -1.33 -4.16 -4.47
CA ILE A 97 -0.31 -4.00 -5.52
C ILE A 97 0.65 -2.83 -5.26
N MET A 98 0.24 -1.84 -4.47
CA MET A 98 1.04 -0.68 -4.09
C MET A 98 1.85 -0.94 -2.81
N GLY A 99 1.74 -2.13 -2.20
CA GLY A 99 2.39 -2.47 -0.94
C GLY A 99 1.65 -1.96 0.30
N LYS A 100 0.43 -1.44 0.16
CA LYS A 100 -0.33 -0.95 1.32
C LYS A 100 -0.96 -2.10 2.07
N THR A 101 -0.82 -2.03 3.39
CA THR A 101 -1.47 -2.94 4.35
C THR A 101 -2.85 -2.42 4.77
N PRO A 102 -3.72 -3.25 5.40
CA PRO A 102 -4.97 -2.78 5.98
C PRO A 102 -4.83 -1.62 6.98
N VAL A 103 -3.67 -1.51 7.66
CA VAL A 103 -3.34 -0.41 8.57
C VAL A 103 -3.26 0.93 7.82
N HIS A 104 -2.74 0.96 6.59
CA HIS A 104 -2.71 2.17 5.75
C HIS A 104 -4.12 2.67 5.44
N TYR A 105 -5.01 1.74 5.06
CA TYR A 105 -6.42 2.03 4.78
C TYR A 105 -7.12 2.59 6.03
N ALA A 106 -7.07 1.86 7.16
CA ALA A 106 -7.71 2.29 8.40
C ALA A 106 -7.17 3.65 8.91
N ALA A 107 -5.86 3.89 8.76
CA ALA A 107 -5.24 5.15 9.13
C ALA A 107 -5.78 6.34 8.31
N SER A 108 -5.95 6.16 6.98
CA SER A 108 -6.46 7.20 6.08
C SER A 108 -7.91 7.60 6.35
N ILE A 109 -8.73 6.68 6.86
CA ILE A 109 -10.12 6.95 7.24
C ILE A 109 -10.19 7.85 8.47
N GLY A 110 -9.26 7.69 9.42
CA GLY A 110 -9.23 8.50 10.65
C GLY A 110 -10.26 8.10 11.72
N ASP A 111 -10.97 6.99 11.52
CA ASP A 111 -11.83 6.40 12.54
C ASP A 111 -10.96 5.70 13.60
N TRP A 112 -11.00 6.19 14.84
CA TRP A 112 -10.19 5.66 15.92
C TRP A 112 -10.54 4.21 16.28
N ASP A 113 -11.82 3.87 16.33
CA ASP A 113 -12.25 2.55 16.78
C ASP A 113 -11.92 1.49 15.72
N LEU A 114 -12.13 1.81 14.44
CA LEU A 114 -11.69 0.98 13.33
C LEU A 114 -10.16 0.82 13.34
N PHE A 115 -9.42 1.93 13.38
CA PHE A 115 -7.96 1.91 13.35
C PHE A 115 -7.38 1.12 14.51
N HIS A 116 -7.86 1.33 15.73
CA HIS A 116 -7.34 0.66 16.91
C HIS A 116 -7.58 -0.86 16.85
N ARG A 117 -8.74 -1.30 16.37
CA ARG A 117 -9.04 -2.73 16.15
C ARG A 117 -8.09 -3.34 15.12
N VAL A 118 -7.92 -2.69 13.96
CA VAL A 118 -7.04 -3.18 12.89
C VAL A 118 -5.58 -3.21 13.36
N ALA A 119 -5.10 -2.16 14.03
CA ALA A 119 -3.75 -2.12 14.57
C ALA A 119 -3.50 -3.25 15.59
N SER A 120 -4.51 -3.63 16.39
CA SER A 120 -4.39 -4.72 17.36
C SER A 120 -4.25 -6.12 16.75
N LEU A 121 -4.50 -6.27 15.44
CA LEU A 121 -4.30 -7.54 14.73
C LEU A 121 -2.82 -7.80 14.40
N TYR A 122 -1.96 -6.79 14.51
CA TYR A 122 -0.59 -6.85 14.02
C TYR A 122 0.42 -6.45 15.10
N HIS A 123 1.67 -6.84 14.88
CA HIS A 123 2.78 -6.37 15.70
C HIS A 123 3.06 -4.88 15.46
N GLU A 124 3.52 -4.17 16.49
CA GLU A 124 3.81 -2.73 16.43
C GLU A 124 4.74 -2.32 15.29
N ARG A 125 5.73 -3.16 14.95
CA ARG A 125 6.65 -2.94 13.82
C ARG A 125 5.92 -2.81 12.47
N GLU A 126 4.77 -3.44 12.31
CA GLU A 126 3.99 -3.40 11.06
C GLU A 126 3.22 -2.08 10.92
N LEU A 127 3.04 -1.33 12.01
CA LEU A 127 2.35 -0.04 12.01
C LEU A 127 3.21 1.09 11.41
N SER A 128 4.50 0.86 11.17
CA SER A 128 5.40 1.76 10.46
C SER A 128 5.89 1.22 9.12
N ARG A 129 5.42 0.04 8.69
CA ARG A 129 5.76 -0.52 7.39
C ARG A 129 5.33 0.45 6.29
N ALA A 130 6.26 0.80 5.41
CA ALA A 130 5.98 1.65 4.28
C ALA A 130 5.40 0.83 3.11
N ASP A 131 4.54 1.47 2.32
CA ASP A 131 4.15 0.97 1.00
C ASP A 131 5.30 1.07 -0.01
N LYS A 132 5.11 0.61 -1.26
CA LYS A 132 6.14 0.67 -2.31
C LYS A 132 6.58 2.10 -2.64
N GLY A 133 5.72 3.09 -2.38
CA GLY A 133 6.03 4.50 -2.50
C GLY A 133 6.79 5.06 -1.29
N GLY A 134 7.09 4.27 -0.27
CA GLY A 134 7.74 4.75 0.96
C GLY A 134 6.79 5.45 1.94
N TRP A 135 5.47 5.42 1.70
CA TRP A 135 4.50 6.04 2.60
C TRP A 135 4.13 5.07 3.70
N THR A 136 4.33 5.50 4.94
CA THR A 136 3.87 4.77 6.12
C THR A 136 2.44 5.15 6.49
N PRO A 137 1.74 4.39 7.36
CA PRO A 137 0.36 4.69 7.74
C PRO A 137 0.15 6.11 8.29
N VAL A 138 1.16 6.73 8.92
CA VAL A 138 1.03 8.12 9.41
C VAL A 138 0.91 9.12 8.26
N TYR A 139 1.63 8.90 7.15
CA TYR A 139 1.49 9.75 5.98
C TYR A 139 0.11 9.60 5.35
N TRP A 140 -0.43 8.37 5.31
CA TRP A 140 -1.79 8.11 4.83
C TRP A 140 -2.87 8.75 5.70
N ALA A 141 -2.72 8.72 7.04
CA ALA A 141 -3.62 9.41 7.95
C ALA A 141 -3.65 10.94 7.72
N LEU A 142 -2.50 11.53 7.37
CA LEU A 142 -2.37 12.97 7.16
C LEU A 142 -2.95 13.46 5.83
N MET A 143 -3.32 12.56 4.92
CA MET A 143 -3.98 12.93 3.66
C MET A 143 -5.45 13.28 3.82
N ASN A 144 -6.01 13.02 5.00
CA ASN A 144 -7.34 13.45 5.35
C ASN A 144 -7.24 14.80 6.09
N PRO A 145 -7.84 15.89 5.58
CA PRO A 145 -7.88 17.17 6.32
C PRO A 145 -8.50 17.05 7.72
N GLN A 146 -9.33 16.03 7.94
CA GLN A 146 -9.92 15.68 9.24
C GLN A 146 -9.13 14.59 9.98
N ALA A 147 -7.82 14.48 9.73
CA ALA A 147 -6.94 13.52 10.39
C ALA A 147 -7.16 13.50 11.90
N ASN A 148 -7.40 12.31 12.45
CA ASN A 148 -7.74 12.14 13.85
C ASN A 148 -6.47 12.17 14.73
N PRO A 149 -6.35 13.11 15.68
CA PRO A 149 -5.18 13.23 16.55
C PRO A 149 -4.86 11.94 17.32
N ARG A 150 -5.86 11.11 17.65
CA ARG A 150 -5.65 9.84 18.35
C ARG A 150 -4.92 8.81 17.49
N VAL A 151 -5.29 8.71 16.21
CA VAL A 151 -4.62 7.82 15.25
C VAL A 151 -3.17 8.26 15.06
N ILE A 152 -2.93 9.55 14.85
CA ILE A 152 -1.59 10.11 14.69
C ILE A 152 -0.72 9.85 15.94
N ARG A 153 -1.26 10.15 17.13
CA ARG A 153 -0.56 9.91 18.39
C ARG A 153 -0.20 8.43 18.56
N TYR A 154 -1.13 7.53 18.29
CA TYR A 154 -0.89 6.10 18.43
C TYR A 154 0.20 5.59 17.47
N LEU A 155 0.19 6.05 16.21
CA LEU A 155 1.24 5.71 15.24
C LEU A 155 2.63 6.23 15.65
N ILE A 156 2.71 7.41 16.26
CA ILE A 156 3.97 7.96 16.78
C ILE A 156 4.46 7.16 17.99
N GLU A 157 3.57 6.85 18.95
CA GLU A 157 3.93 6.21 20.22
C GLU A 157 4.21 4.71 20.08
N HIS A 158 3.40 3.99 19.29
CA HIS A 158 3.44 2.52 19.19
C HIS A 158 4.00 2.06 17.84
N GLY A 159 3.65 2.75 16.75
CA GLY A 159 4.23 2.44 15.45
C GLY A 159 5.67 2.91 15.28
N SER A 160 6.20 3.68 16.24
CA SER A 160 7.50 4.36 16.12
C SER A 160 7.60 5.21 14.85
N ALA A 161 6.48 5.82 14.44
CA ALA A 161 6.44 6.63 13.22
C ALA A 161 7.48 7.76 13.30
N ASP A 162 8.42 7.76 12.35
CA ASP A 162 9.48 8.75 12.32
C ASP A 162 8.94 10.10 11.82
N ILE A 163 8.66 11.02 12.76
CA ILE A 163 8.23 12.40 12.43
C ILE A 163 9.29 13.21 11.66
N TRP A 164 10.52 12.69 11.54
CA TRP A 164 11.63 13.25 10.76
C TRP A 164 11.89 12.48 9.46
N ALA A 165 11.06 11.49 9.14
CA ALA A 165 11.12 10.78 7.88
C ALA A 165 11.03 11.80 6.74
N ARG A 166 11.80 11.54 5.69
CA ARG A 166 11.74 12.29 4.45
C ARG A 166 11.30 11.34 3.36
N PHE A 167 10.08 11.54 2.90
CA PHE A 167 9.56 10.83 1.75
C PHE A 167 9.74 11.72 0.51
N HIS A 168 10.09 11.12 -0.62
CA HIS A 168 10.38 11.82 -1.87
C HIS A 168 9.28 11.56 -2.89
N THR A 169 8.59 12.61 -3.31
CA THR A 169 7.84 12.60 -4.58
C THR A 169 8.76 12.99 -5.71
N ARG A 170 8.27 12.91 -6.94
CA ARG A 170 9.00 13.38 -8.11
C ARG A 170 9.54 14.82 -8.00
N TYR A 171 8.79 15.72 -7.36
CA TYR A 171 9.11 17.15 -7.37
C TYR A 171 9.55 17.70 -6.02
N GLN A 172 9.28 16.98 -4.93
CA GLN A 172 9.58 17.47 -3.59
C GLN A 172 9.71 16.39 -2.54
N GLU A 173 10.49 16.70 -1.51
CA GLU A 173 10.51 15.96 -0.26
C GLU A 173 9.40 16.43 0.69
N TRP A 174 8.88 15.47 1.45
CA TRP A 174 7.88 15.64 2.48
C TRP A 174 8.39 15.12 3.81
N SER A 175 8.15 15.89 4.86
CA SER A 175 8.03 15.36 6.21
C SER A 175 6.55 15.23 6.56
N PRO A 176 6.21 14.47 7.62
CA PRO A 176 4.84 14.45 8.12
C PRO A 176 4.32 15.85 8.45
N LEU A 177 5.12 16.71 9.11
CA LEU A 177 4.71 18.07 9.45
C LEU A 177 4.47 18.93 8.19
N LYS A 178 5.36 18.84 7.19
CA LYS A 178 5.20 19.57 5.93
C LYS A 178 3.93 19.15 5.20
N LEU A 179 3.67 17.84 5.13
CA LEU A 179 2.45 17.31 4.51
C LEU A 179 1.20 17.73 5.27
N GLY A 180 1.21 17.67 6.60
CA GLY A 180 0.08 18.13 7.41
C GLY A 180 -0.27 19.60 7.14
N ARG A 181 0.73 20.47 7.01
CA ARG A 181 0.54 21.89 6.64
C ARG A 181 -0.04 22.04 5.24
N PHE A 182 0.50 21.29 4.27
CA PHE A 182 0.00 21.29 2.90
C PHE A 182 -1.47 20.85 2.82
N VAL A 183 -1.82 19.73 3.45
CA VAL A 183 -3.20 19.23 3.49
C VAL A 183 -4.10 20.18 4.30
N GLY A 184 -3.54 20.88 5.30
CA GLY A 184 -4.27 21.76 6.19
C GLY A 184 -5.00 21.01 7.29
N VAL A 185 -4.34 20.02 7.91
CA VAL A 185 -4.84 19.32 9.11
C VAL A 185 -4.89 20.26 10.32
N SER A 186 -5.55 19.84 11.40
CA SER A 186 -5.72 20.67 12.59
C SER A 186 -4.39 21.01 13.30
N GLU A 187 -4.35 22.16 13.99
CA GLU A 187 -3.20 22.57 14.81
C GLU A 187 -2.82 21.56 15.89
N GLU A 188 -3.80 20.80 16.40
CA GLU A 188 -3.53 19.70 17.34
C GLU A 188 -2.66 18.62 16.68
N VAL A 189 -3.01 18.21 15.45
CA VAL A 189 -2.21 17.25 14.68
C VAL A 189 -0.84 17.82 14.34
N LEU A 190 -0.75 19.08 13.92
CA LEU A 190 0.54 19.73 13.64
C LEU A 190 1.43 19.79 14.90
N GLY A 191 0.83 19.99 16.07
CA GLY A 191 1.52 19.95 17.36
C GLY A 191 2.12 18.58 17.68
N LEU A 192 1.45 17.49 17.30
CA LEU A 192 1.97 16.11 17.46
C LEU A 192 3.17 15.82 16.56
N LEU A 193 3.21 16.43 15.38
CA LEU A 193 4.27 16.23 14.39
C LEU A 193 5.46 17.18 14.57
N SER A 194 5.34 18.13 15.50
CA SER A 194 6.41 19.05 15.87
C SER A 194 7.28 18.41 16.96
N PRO A 195 8.60 18.29 16.75
CA PRO A 195 9.45 17.61 17.72
C PRO A 195 9.63 18.45 18.98
N ALA A 196 9.69 17.79 20.15
CA ALA A 196 10.00 18.46 21.41
C ALA A 196 11.46 18.96 21.50
N SER A 197 12.36 18.39 20.69
CA SER A 197 13.77 18.78 20.58
C SER A 197 14.18 18.89 19.12
N HIS A 198 14.89 19.97 18.76
CA HIS A 198 15.45 20.18 17.42
C HIS A 198 16.76 19.44 17.17
N GLU A 199 17.18 18.57 18.09
CA GLU A 199 18.28 17.64 17.90
C GLU A 199 17.86 16.24 18.33
N ARG A 200 18.25 15.24 17.52
CA ARG A 200 18.21 13.84 17.92
C ARG A 200 19.50 13.13 17.57
N SER A 201 19.92 12.20 18.42
CA SER A 201 21.03 11.29 18.11
C SER A 201 20.53 10.19 17.18
N VAL A 202 21.20 9.99 16.04
CA VAL A 202 20.95 8.85 15.17
C VAL A 202 21.60 7.63 15.82
N LYS A 203 20.78 6.64 16.21
CA LYS A 203 21.29 5.36 16.73
C LYS A 203 22.21 4.74 15.67
N MET A 204 23.27 4.07 16.10
CA MET A 204 24.32 3.42 15.29
C MET A 204 25.43 4.32 14.72
N SER A 205 25.19 5.58 14.33
CA SER A 205 26.26 6.44 13.77
C SER A 205 26.86 7.46 14.75
N GLY A 206 26.19 7.72 15.88
CA GLY A 206 26.57 8.79 16.81
C GLY A 206 26.41 10.21 16.24
N LYS A 207 25.99 10.35 14.97
CA LYS A 207 25.74 11.63 14.33
C LYS A 207 24.45 12.25 14.90
N LYS A 208 24.47 13.55 15.13
CA LYS A 208 23.29 14.32 15.51
C LYS A 208 22.55 14.77 14.24
N LYS A 209 21.25 14.46 14.14
CA LYS A 209 20.37 15.06 13.14
C LYS A 209 19.74 16.30 13.75
N ARG A 210 19.85 17.44 13.05
CA ARG A 210 19.25 18.71 13.46
C ARG A 210 17.97 18.97 12.68
N TRP A 211 16.95 19.44 13.37
CA TRP A 211 15.69 19.86 12.76
C TRP A 211 15.92 21.16 11.99
N VAL A 212 15.29 21.28 10.82
CA VAL A 212 15.44 22.46 9.96
C VAL A 212 14.05 23.04 9.74
N ASP A 213 13.66 24.01 10.56
CA ASP A 213 12.29 24.54 10.60
C ASP A 213 11.75 24.96 9.23
N GLY A 214 12.61 25.53 8.37
CA GLY A 214 12.26 25.94 7.02
C GLY A 214 11.79 24.79 6.13
N PHE A 215 12.45 23.63 6.21
CA PHE A 215 12.09 22.44 5.42
C PHE A 215 10.68 21.93 5.73
N HIS A 216 10.20 22.15 6.96
CA HIS A 216 8.90 21.66 7.39
C HIS A 216 7.76 22.63 7.06
N GLN A 217 8.05 23.81 6.49
CA GLN A 217 7.03 24.77 6.08
C GLN A 217 6.37 24.35 4.76
N SER A 218 5.09 24.67 4.62
CA SER A 218 4.36 24.55 3.36
C SER A 218 3.19 25.50 3.36
N ARG A 219 2.88 26.09 2.19
CA ARG A 219 1.56 26.68 1.94
C ARG A 219 0.50 25.59 1.94
N LYS A 220 -0.73 25.98 2.24
CA LYS A 220 -1.88 25.09 2.10
C LYS A 220 -2.09 24.76 0.61
N GLY A 221 -2.25 23.49 0.31
CA GLY A 221 -2.58 22.97 -1.00
C GLY A 221 -3.97 23.41 -1.45
N PHE A 222 -4.18 23.47 -2.76
CA PHE A 222 -5.47 23.86 -3.32
C PHE A 222 -6.51 22.76 -3.07
N ASP A 223 -7.49 23.05 -2.22
CA ASP A 223 -8.63 22.17 -1.96
C ASP A 223 -9.69 22.35 -3.07
N ARG A 224 -9.95 21.26 -3.79
CA ARG A 224 -10.91 21.23 -4.91
C ARG A 224 -12.34 20.96 -4.47
N GLY A 225 -12.61 20.88 -3.17
CA GLY A 225 -13.95 20.70 -2.61
C GLY A 225 -14.56 19.35 -2.96
N ASN A 226 -13.77 18.28 -2.82
CA ASN A 226 -14.18 16.89 -3.09
C ASN A 226 -14.65 16.60 -4.53
N ARG A 227 -14.26 17.42 -5.49
CA ARG A 227 -14.67 17.27 -6.90
C ARG A 227 -13.85 16.25 -7.68
N ILE A 228 -12.63 15.99 -7.24
CA ILE A 228 -11.67 15.12 -7.92
C ILE A 228 -11.15 14.12 -6.89
N THR A 229 -11.25 12.84 -7.24
CA THR A 229 -10.70 11.71 -6.48
C THR A 229 -9.63 11.05 -7.31
N CYS A 230 -8.53 10.65 -6.69
CA CYS A 230 -7.54 9.83 -7.37
C CYS A 230 -8.09 8.44 -7.65
N ASP A 231 -8.06 7.94 -8.89
CA ASP A 231 -8.60 6.64 -9.26
C ASP A 231 -7.84 5.47 -8.62
N SER A 232 -6.54 5.66 -8.36
CA SER A 232 -5.69 4.65 -7.73
C SER A 232 -5.91 4.54 -6.21
N CYS A 233 -5.98 5.65 -5.48
CA CYS A 233 -6.11 5.61 -4.01
C CYS A 233 -7.47 6.01 -3.45
N ARG A 234 -8.39 6.46 -4.30
CA ARG A 234 -9.75 6.91 -3.99
C ARG A 234 -9.87 8.07 -2.99
N LEU A 235 -8.75 8.69 -2.59
CA LEU A 235 -8.74 9.90 -1.78
C LEU A 235 -8.96 11.14 -2.65
N PHE A 236 -9.57 12.17 -2.05
CA PHE A 236 -9.70 13.47 -2.68
C PHE A 236 -8.34 14.10 -2.97
N VAL A 237 -8.23 14.69 -4.15
CA VAL A 237 -7.02 15.39 -4.59
C VAL A 237 -6.89 16.74 -3.88
N ILE A 238 -5.69 17.02 -3.37
CA ILE A 238 -5.27 18.33 -2.87
C ILE A 238 -4.05 18.79 -3.67
N GLY A 239 -4.13 20.00 -4.22
CA GLY A 239 -3.11 20.60 -5.07
C GLY A 239 -3.12 20.07 -6.51
N ILE A 240 -1.93 19.76 -7.02
CA ILE A 240 -1.76 19.24 -8.39
C ILE A 240 -2.23 17.79 -8.50
N TYR A 241 -2.75 17.46 -9.68
CA TYR A 241 -3.05 16.09 -10.08
C TYR A 241 -2.70 15.88 -11.55
N TYR A 242 -2.83 14.63 -11.98
CA TYR A 242 -2.39 14.18 -13.28
C TYR A 242 -3.55 13.50 -13.98
N GLU A 243 -3.96 14.05 -15.12
CA GLU A 243 -5.00 13.48 -15.99
C GLU A 243 -4.35 12.60 -17.04
N CYS A 244 -4.79 11.35 -17.16
CA CYS A 244 -4.34 10.47 -18.24
C CYS A 244 -4.87 11.01 -19.58
N LYS A 245 -4.00 11.13 -20.60
CA LYS A 245 -4.39 11.60 -21.94
C LYS A 245 -5.26 10.61 -22.72
N TYR A 246 -5.24 9.34 -22.33
CA TYR A 246 -5.84 8.25 -23.11
C TYR A 246 -7.03 7.59 -22.41
N CYS A 247 -7.06 7.59 -21.08
CA CYS A 247 -8.15 7.01 -20.29
C CYS A 247 -9.20 8.07 -19.97
N TYR A 248 -10.47 7.69 -20.08
CA TYR A 248 -11.58 8.56 -19.73
C TYR A 248 -11.66 8.73 -18.21
N ASP A 249 -11.63 9.98 -17.74
CA ASP A 249 -11.84 10.34 -16.33
C ASP A 249 -10.92 9.57 -15.38
N TYR A 250 -9.61 9.50 -15.73
CA TYR A 250 -8.60 8.82 -14.94
C TYR A 250 -7.58 9.81 -14.39
N ASP A 251 -7.72 10.09 -13.11
CA ASP A 251 -6.98 11.11 -12.36
C ASP A 251 -6.08 10.46 -11.30
N LEU A 252 -4.81 10.87 -11.26
CA LEU A 252 -3.89 10.50 -10.19
C LEU A 252 -3.50 11.70 -9.35
N CYS A 253 -3.54 11.54 -8.03
CA CYS A 253 -2.87 12.50 -7.14
C CYS A 253 -1.34 12.40 -7.28
N PHE A 254 -0.63 13.44 -6.86
CA PHE A 254 0.83 13.49 -6.93
C PHE A 254 1.57 12.29 -6.32
N ARG A 255 0.98 11.65 -5.30
CA ARG A 255 1.53 10.42 -4.71
C ARG A 255 1.42 9.25 -5.67
N CYS A 256 0.21 8.91 -6.11
CA CYS A 256 -0.02 7.75 -6.97
C CYS A 256 0.71 7.92 -8.31
N TYR A 257 0.82 9.16 -8.79
CA TYR A 257 1.65 9.48 -9.94
C TYR A 257 3.14 9.23 -9.71
N SER A 258 3.66 9.47 -8.50
CA SER A 258 5.06 9.16 -8.16
C SER A 258 5.36 7.65 -8.13
N SER A 259 4.34 6.80 -8.12
CA SER A 259 4.44 5.35 -8.15
C SER A 259 4.01 4.76 -9.51
N LEU A 260 4.08 5.54 -10.59
CA LEU A 260 4.06 4.96 -11.94
C LEU A 260 5.31 4.07 -12.10
N PRO A 261 5.20 2.85 -12.63
CA PRO A 261 4.09 2.26 -13.39
C PRO A 261 3.06 1.44 -12.56
N ASP A 262 3.26 1.22 -11.25
CA ASP A 262 2.38 0.36 -10.44
C ASP A 262 0.94 0.85 -10.40
N SER A 263 0.73 2.18 -10.35
CA SER A 263 -0.60 2.78 -10.20
C SER A 263 -1.43 2.79 -11.49
N HIS A 264 -0.79 2.80 -12.67
CA HIS A 264 -1.45 2.75 -13.97
C HIS A 264 -0.54 2.13 -15.06
N PRO A 265 -0.40 0.80 -15.08
CA PRO A 265 0.64 0.11 -15.87
C PRO A 265 0.57 0.33 -17.39
N THR A 266 -0.61 0.62 -17.93
CA THR A 266 -0.82 0.82 -19.37
C THR A 266 -0.27 2.16 -19.89
N HIS A 267 -0.13 3.16 -19.01
CA HIS A 267 0.38 4.49 -19.34
C HIS A 267 1.36 4.96 -18.25
N GLY A 268 2.49 4.27 -18.17
CA GLY A 268 3.50 4.47 -17.14
C GLY A 268 4.50 5.60 -17.40
N SER A 269 4.38 6.36 -18.50
CA SER A 269 5.34 7.40 -18.89
C SER A 269 4.79 8.81 -18.70
N ASP A 270 5.67 9.78 -18.43
CA ASP A 270 5.29 11.17 -18.14
C ASP A 270 4.54 11.83 -19.30
N GLU A 271 4.90 11.44 -20.51
CA GLU A 271 4.32 11.95 -21.75
C GLU A 271 2.84 11.55 -21.89
N ASP A 272 2.37 10.56 -21.14
CA ASP A 272 0.98 10.09 -21.17
C ASP A 272 0.02 10.92 -20.31
N TRP A 273 0.54 11.91 -19.57
CA TRP A 273 -0.23 12.64 -18.55
C TRP A 273 -0.21 14.16 -18.76
N ASN A 274 -1.29 14.81 -18.33
CA ASN A 274 -1.35 16.27 -18.17
C ASN A 274 -1.26 16.60 -16.68
N GLU A 275 -0.31 17.44 -16.29
CA GLU A 275 -0.28 18.00 -14.94
C GLU A 275 -1.28 19.18 -14.84
N VAL A 276 -2.16 19.12 -13.84
CA VAL A 276 -3.23 20.11 -13.66
C VAL A 276 -3.13 20.79 -12.30
N GLY A 277 -2.92 22.11 -12.35
CA GLY A 277 -2.81 22.98 -11.17
C GLY A 277 -4.13 23.65 -10.75
N PRO A 278 -4.06 24.59 -9.78
CA PRO A 278 -2.87 25.02 -9.06
C PRO A 278 -2.47 24.03 -7.93
N GLU A 279 -1.21 24.08 -7.51
CA GLU A 279 -0.73 23.30 -6.35
C GLU A 279 -1.23 23.87 -5.02
N PHE A 280 -1.19 25.19 -4.88
CA PHE A 280 -1.47 25.88 -3.62
C PHE A 280 -2.73 26.73 -3.69
N ALA A 281 -3.36 26.93 -2.54
CA ALA A 281 -4.47 27.86 -2.41
C ALA A 281 -4.01 29.31 -2.66
N ASP A 282 -4.84 30.08 -3.36
CA ASP A 282 -4.67 31.52 -3.52
C ASP A 282 -5.33 32.26 -2.36
N ASN A 283 -4.62 32.34 -1.25
CA ASN A 283 -5.05 32.97 0.00
C ASN A 283 -4.28 34.26 0.31
N GLY A 284 -3.42 34.73 -0.60
CA GLY A 284 -2.58 35.91 -0.39
C GLY A 284 -1.49 35.72 0.68
N GLU A 285 -1.25 34.49 1.15
CA GLU A 285 -0.16 34.19 2.07
C GLU A 285 1.18 34.14 1.32
N GLU A 286 2.20 34.83 1.84
CA GLU A 286 3.57 34.72 1.34
C GLU A 286 4.07 33.28 1.54
N ASP A 287 4.87 32.79 0.59
CA ASP A 287 5.44 31.45 0.68
C ASP A 287 6.40 31.34 1.88
N PRO A 288 6.03 30.57 2.93
CA PRO A 288 6.87 30.46 4.12
C PRO A 288 8.18 29.70 3.82
N ALA A 289 8.24 28.91 2.74
CA ALA A 289 9.47 28.24 2.33
C ALA A 289 10.48 29.24 1.74
N ALA A 290 10.02 30.21 0.94
CA ALA A 290 10.87 31.24 0.32
C ALA A 290 11.61 32.11 1.35
N ALA A 291 10.97 32.40 2.49
CA ALA A 291 11.61 33.14 3.59
C ALA A 291 12.73 32.35 4.29
N SER A 292 12.68 31.02 4.25
CA SER A 292 13.67 30.15 4.91
C SER A 292 14.91 29.87 4.05
N GLU A 293 14.76 29.83 2.73
CA GLU A 293 15.87 29.71 1.78
C GLU A 293 16.76 30.96 1.78
N ALA A 294 16.19 32.14 2.05
CA ALA A 294 16.93 33.40 2.15
C ALA A 294 17.87 33.50 3.38
N LEU A 295 17.76 32.59 4.35
CA LEU A 295 18.50 32.62 5.62
C LEU A 295 19.62 31.57 5.71
N VAL A 296 19.85 30.75 4.68
CA VAL A 296 20.94 29.79 4.65
C VAL A 296 22.12 30.42 3.90
N PRO A 297 23.25 30.78 4.57
CA PRO A 297 24.43 31.25 3.86
C PRO A 297 24.93 30.11 2.96
N ASN A 298 25.15 30.44 1.70
CA ASN A 298 25.68 29.54 0.68
C ASN A 298 27.14 29.19 1.03
N GLU A 299 27.34 28.19 1.90
CA GLU A 299 28.66 27.61 2.11
C GLU A 299 28.84 26.43 1.16
N SER A 300 29.63 26.72 0.12
CA SER A 300 30.34 25.81 -0.78
C SER A 300 29.52 24.96 -1.74
N GLY A 301 29.62 25.33 -3.02
CA GLY A 301 29.25 24.48 -4.14
C GLY A 301 30.00 23.15 -4.14
N GLY A 302 29.27 22.10 -4.47
CA GLY A 302 29.76 20.75 -4.69
C GLY A 302 28.67 19.94 -5.38
N ASN A 303 29.06 19.24 -6.44
CA ASN A 303 28.23 18.51 -7.40
C ASN A 303 27.02 17.76 -6.84
N VAL A 304 25.99 17.71 -7.69
CA VAL A 304 24.93 16.69 -7.69
C VAL A 304 25.57 15.30 -7.58
N TYR A 305 25.34 14.62 -6.46
CA TYR A 305 25.61 13.19 -6.34
C TYR A 305 24.28 12.45 -6.25
N HIS A 306 24.02 11.58 -7.22
CA HIS A 306 23.22 10.39 -7.01
C HIS A 306 23.87 9.56 -5.89
N VAL A 307 23.17 9.38 -4.79
CA VAL A 307 23.47 8.39 -3.75
C VAL A 307 22.16 7.60 -3.63
N GLY A 308 22.07 6.40 -4.19
CA GLY A 308 22.78 5.22 -3.68
C GLY A 308 21.91 4.64 -2.57
N GLN A 309 21.07 3.65 -2.91
CA GLN A 309 20.41 2.78 -1.94
C GLN A 309 21.49 2.22 -1.02
N ASP A 310 21.35 2.41 0.28
CA ASP A 310 22.00 1.59 1.30
C ASP A 310 21.14 1.64 2.58
N ASP A 311 21.13 0.52 3.29
CA ASP A 311 20.44 0.20 4.54
C ASP A 311 18.99 -0.32 4.42
N MET A 312 18.84 -1.46 3.74
CA MET A 312 18.14 -2.64 4.29
C MET A 312 18.62 -3.92 3.59
N GLY A 313 19.51 -4.68 4.23
CA GLY A 313 19.95 -5.98 3.74
C GLY A 313 20.41 -6.86 4.91
N GLY A 314 19.52 -7.74 5.37
CA GLY A 314 19.85 -8.85 6.24
C GLY A 314 20.43 -10.01 5.42
N SER A 315 21.58 -10.51 5.84
CA SER A 315 22.35 -11.58 5.22
C SER A 315 21.63 -12.93 5.30
N TYR A 316 21.55 -13.65 4.18
CA TYR A 316 21.52 -15.10 4.17
C TYR A 316 22.77 -15.58 3.42
N ASP A 317 23.63 -16.27 4.16
CA ASP A 317 24.83 -16.93 3.67
C ASP A 317 24.46 -18.13 2.78
N HIS A 318 25.05 -18.21 1.59
CA HIS A 318 25.35 -19.50 0.97
C HIS A 318 26.76 -19.48 0.39
N ASP A 319 27.62 -20.32 0.96
CA ASP A 319 28.94 -20.69 0.48
C ASP A 319 28.88 -21.16 -0.99
N GLU A 320 29.65 -20.53 -1.86
CA GLU A 320 30.22 -21.20 -3.03
C GLU A 320 31.71 -20.85 -3.13
N THR A 321 32.53 -21.88 -2.97
CA THR A 321 33.97 -21.86 -3.21
C THR A 321 34.26 -21.76 -4.69
N GLU A 322 35.03 -20.74 -5.07
CA GLU A 322 35.68 -20.64 -6.38
C GLU A 322 36.69 -21.79 -6.58
N GLU A 323 36.67 -22.43 -7.75
CA GLU A 323 37.91 -22.90 -8.37
C GLU A 323 37.86 -22.67 -9.88
N SER A 324 38.73 -21.76 -10.31
CA SER A 324 39.06 -21.40 -11.68
C SER A 324 39.79 -22.53 -12.42
N GLY A 325 39.54 -22.65 -13.72
CA GLY A 325 40.39 -23.45 -14.60
C GLY A 325 40.02 -23.32 -16.07
N ASP A 326 40.59 -22.32 -16.75
CA ASP A 326 40.75 -22.31 -18.21
C ASP A 326 41.43 -23.60 -18.68
N ILE A 327 40.93 -24.19 -19.78
CA ILE A 327 41.75 -24.86 -20.81
C ILE A 327 40.92 -24.92 -22.10
N SER A 328 41.56 -24.45 -23.17
CA SER A 328 41.16 -24.57 -24.56
C SER A 328 41.06 -26.04 -25.00
N ASP A 329 40.28 -26.31 -26.05
CA ASP A 329 40.81 -26.85 -27.31
C ASP A 329 39.65 -27.19 -28.26
N ASP A 330 39.90 -26.87 -29.53
CA ASP A 330 39.13 -27.25 -30.71
C ASP A 330 38.93 -28.77 -30.80
N ILE A 331 37.87 -29.22 -31.50
CA ILE A 331 37.86 -30.31 -32.51
C ILE A 331 36.40 -30.53 -32.98
N ASP A 332 36.17 -30.15 -34.23
CA ASP A 332 35.54 -30.86 -35.35
C ASP A 332 34.46 -31.94 -35.11
N ASP A 333 33.38 -31.72 -35.87
CA ASP A 333 32.76 -32.64 -36.84
C ASP A 333 31.92 -33.85 -36.40
N ASP A 334 30.89 -34.05 -37.24
CA ASP A 334 30.16 -35.29 -37.57
C ASP A 334 29.18 -35.82 -36.52
N ASP A 335 28.08 -36.47 -36.84
CA ASP A 335 27.14 -36.59 -37.98
C ASP A 335 26.15 -37.65 -37.44
N ASP A 336 24.94 -37.66 -37.98
CA ASP A 336 24.05 -38.84 -38.05
C ASP A 336 23.52 -39.42 -36.72
N ASP A 337 22.41 -40.14 -36.62
CA ASP A 337 21.17 -40.39 -37.37
C ASP A 337 20.41 -41.35 -36.43
N ASP A 338 19.08 -41.42 -36.59
CA ASP A 338 18.27 -42.64 -36.39
C ASP A 338 18.22 -43.28 -34.97
N ASP A 339 17.19 -43.98 -34.53
CA ASP A 339 15.80 -44.24 -34.88
C ASP A 339 15.30 -45.11 -33.70
N ASP A 340 14.02 -45.45 -33.76
CA ASP A 340 13.41 -46.65 -33.15
C ASP A 340 13.04 -46.57 -31.65
N GLU A 341 11.75 -46.52 -31.33
CA GLU A 341 10.80 -47.66 -31.30
C GLU A 341 11.13 -48.61 -30.11
N VAL A 342 10.23 -49.20 -29.30
CA VAL A 342 8.78 -49.42 -29.27
C VAL A 342 8.55 -50.28 -28.00
N ASP A 343 7.36 -50.15 -27.42
CA ASP A 343 6.57 -51.16 -26.69
C ASP A 343 6.86 -51.72 -25.28
N ASP A 344 5.70 -51.88 -24.62
CA ASP A 344 5.19 -53.05 -23.89
C ASP A 344 5.42 -53.20 -22.38
N ASP A 345 4.30 -52.90 -21.69
CA ASP A 345 3.45 -53.86 -20.99
C ASP A 345 3.88 -54.51 -19.66
N ASN A 346 2.86 -54.51 -18.79
CA ASN A 346 2.40 -55.58 -17.91
C ASN A 346 2.68 -55.55 -16.39
N ASP A 347 1.53 -55.48 -15.72
CA ASP A 347 1.02 -56.42 -14.72
C ASP A 347 1.32 -56.20 -13.23
N ASP A 348 0.22 -55.87 -12.54
CA ASP A 348 -0.38 -56.61 -11.42
C ASP A 348 0.52 -57.07 -10.27
N ASN A 349 0.20 -56.55 -9.06
CA ASN A 349 -0.17 -57.47 -7.98
C ASN A 349 -0.94 -56.77 -6.86
N ASP A 350 -2.16 -57.28 -6.65
CA ASP A 350 -2.90 -57.24 -5.40
C ASP A 350 -2.07 -57.82 -4.25
N ASN A 351 -2.22 -57.27 -3.03
CA ASN A 351 -2.33 -58.13 -1.86
C ASN A 351 -3.04 -57.43 -0.70
N ASP A 352 -4.15 -58.04 -0.29
CA ASP A 352 -4.92 -57.83 0.93
C ASP A 352 -4.08 -58.02 2.20
N GLY A 353 -4.57 -57.47 3.33
CA GLY A 353 -4.06 -57.84 4.64
C GLY A 353 -4.59 -57.02 5.81
N ASP A 354 -5.77 -57.39 6.29
CA ASP A 354 -6.36 -57.03 7.58
C ASP A 354 -5.39 -57.08 8.77
N ASN A 355 -5.58 -56.18 9.75
CA ASN A 355 -5.70 -56.60 11.15
C ASN A 355 -6.26 -55.47 12.06
N GLU A 356 -7.40 -55.78 12.67
CA GLU A 356 -7.92 -55.16 13.90
C GLU A 356 -6.97 -55.42 15.09
N VAL A 357 -6.79 -54.44 15.98
CA VAL A 357 -7.16 -54.48 17.43
C VAL A 357 -7.38 -53.05 17.92
#